data_AF-A0A852AEJ8-F1
#
_entry.id   AF-A0A852AEJ8-F1
#
_cell.length_a   1.000
_cell.length_b   1.000
_cell.length_c   1.000
_cell.angle_alpha   90.00
_cell.angle_beta   90.00
_cell.angle_gamma   90.00
#
_symmetry.space_group_name_H-M   'P 1'
#
loop_
_entity.id
_entity.type
_entity.pdbx_description
1 polymer ?
#
loop_
_entity_poly.entity_id
_entity_poly.type
_entity_poly.pdbx_seq_one_letter_code
_entity_poly.pdbx_strand_id
1 'polypeptide(L)' 'MKILFLLFPLILLLVQGAEAGNAILCRIKEGFCIKHFCPRGTRIVGLCARGYACCKR' A
#
# COMPACT_ATOMS: atom_id res chain seq x y z
N MET A 1 32.76 -2.31 17.31
CA MET A 1 31.43 -1.68 17.47
C MET A 1 31.15 -0.82 16.23
N LYS A 2 30.36 -1.34 15.27
CA LYS A 2 30.00 -0.63 14.02
C LYS A 2 28.87 -1.33 13.24
N ILE A 3 28.67 -2.63 13.51
CA ILE A 3 27.65 -3.48 12.85
C ILE A 3 26.21 -3.05 13.19
N LEU A 4 25.96 -2.48 14.37
CA LEU A 4 24.61 -2.02 14.74
C LEU A 4 24.04 -0.97 13.77
N PHE A 5 24.90 -0.10 13.22
CA PHE A 5 24.50 0.95 12.28
C PHE A 5 24.11 0.42 10.90
N LEU A 6 24.59 -0.77 10.50
CA LEU A 6 24.26 -1.39 9.22
C LEU A 6 22.91 -2.12 9.25
N LEU A 7 22.45 -2.56 10.42
CA LEU A 7 21.14 -3.21 10.58
C LEU A 7 19.98 -2.22 10.41
N PHE A 8 20.15 -0.99 10.88
CA PHE A 8 19.13 0.06 10.82
C PHE A 8 18.63 0.39 9.39
N PRO A 9 19.48 0.63 8.37
CA PRO A 9 19.02 0.89 7.01
C PRO A 9 18.34 -0.33 6.37
N LEU A 10 18.79 -1.55 6.69
CA LEU A 10 18.17 -2.79 6.21
C LEU A 10 16.73 -2.95 6.75
N ILE A 11 16.51 -2.63 8.02
CA ILE A 11 15.18 -2.66 8.64
C ILE A 11 14.26 -1.60 8.03
N LEU A 12 14.77 -0.39 7.78
CA LEU A 12 13.99 0.66 7.11
C LEU A 12 13.62 0.30 5.66
N LEU A 13 14.53 -0.35 4.92
CA LEU A 13 14.28 -0.81 3.56
C LEU A 13 13.20 -1.92 3.51
N LEU A 14 13.21 -2.81 4.50
CA LEU A 14 12.18 -3.85 4.68
C LEU A 14 10.81 -3.22 5.03
N VAL A 15 10.80 -2.16 5.83
CA VAL A 15 9.57 -1.40 6.16
C VAL A 15 9.02 -0.64 4.95
N GLN A 16 9.87 -0.11 4.06
CA GLN A 16 9.44 0.49 2.79
C GLN A 16 8.95 -0.56 1.76
N GLY A 17 9.40 -1.81 1.88
CA GLY A 17 8.81 -2.95 1.18
C GLY A 17 7.39 -3.29 1.69
N ALA A 18 7.09 -2.89 2.92
CA ALA A 18 5.82 -3.10 3.60
C ALA A 18 4.91 -1.85 3.58
N GLU A 19 4.99 -1.01 2.54
CA GLU A 19 3.88 -0.12 2.16
C GLU A 19 2.72 -0.98 1.61
N ALA A 20 2.23 -1.85 2.49
CA ALA A 20 1.22 -2.85 2.24
C ALA A 20 -0.11 -2.12 2.26
N GLY A 21 -0.49 -1.60 1.09
CA GLY A 21 -1.90 -1.45 0.80
C GLY A 21 -2.64 -2.73 1.23
N ASN A 22 -3.83 -2.57 1.79
CA ASN A 22 -4.55 -3.69 2.38
C ASN A 22 -5.80 -3.97 1.54
N ALA A 23 -5.66 -4.93 0.61
CA ALA A 23 -6.74 -5.35 -0.27
C ALA A 23 -7.96 -5.87 0.52
N ILE A 24 -7.74 -6.50 1.68
CA ILE A 24 -8.82 -6.98 2.55
C ILE A 24 -9.61 -5.80 3.12
N LEU A 25 -8.92 -4.79 3.67
CA LEU A 25 -9.58 -3.57 4.16
C LEU A 25 -10.31 -2.82 3.04
N CYS A 26 -9.74 -2.78 1.83
CA CYS A 26 -10.41 -2.19 0.67
C CYS A 26 -11.75 -2.88 0.39
N ARG A 27 -11.76 -4.22 0.40
CA ARG A 27 -12.95 -5.03 0.16
C ARG A 27 -13.99 -4.90 1.28
N ILE A 28 -13.55 -4.85 2.54
CA ILE A 28 -14.43 -4.59 3.70
C ILE A 28 -15.11 -3.22 3.58
N LYS A 29 -14.40 -2.22 3.06
CA LYS A 29 -14.96 -0.90 2.75
C LYS A 29 -15.85 -0.88 1.51
N GLU A 30 -16.22 -2.03 0.94
CA GLU A 30 -16.97 -2.16 -0.30
C GLU A 30 -16.30 -1.46 -1.50
N GLY A 31 -14.97 -1.38 -1.44
CA GLY A 31 -14.14 -0.90 -2.54
C GLY A 31 -13.59 -2.05 -3.38
N PHE A 32 -12.93 -1.69 -4.48
CA PHE A 32 -12.22 -2.61 -5.34
C PHE A 32 -10.81 -2.11 -5.64
N CYS A 33 -9.90 -3.03 -5.90
CA CYS A 33 -8.51 -2.73 -6.20
C CYS A 33 -8.31 -2.59 -7.71
N ILE A 34 -7.74 -1.47 -8.15
CA ILE A 34 -7.38 -1.25 -9.56
C ILE A 34 -5.95 -0.77 -9.69
N LYS A 35 -5.31 -1.12 -10.80
CA LYS A 35 -3.96 -0.65 -11.12
C LYS A 35 -4.03 0.82 -11.54
N HIS A 36 -3.16 1.66 -10.96
CA HIS A 36 -3.03 3.09 -11.25
C HIS A 36 -4.19 3.99 -10.78
N PHE A 37 -5.26 4.13 -11.56
CA PHE A 37 -6.28 5.17 -11.33
C PHE A 37 -7.70 4.60 -11.25
N CYS A 38 -8.53 5.24 -10.43
CA CYS A 38 -9.93 4.89 -10.30
C CYS A 38 -10.75 5.32 -11.53
N PRO A 39 -11.68 4.47 -12.02
CA PRO A 39 -12.56 4.84 -13.12
C PRO A 39 -13.49 6.00 -12.75
N ARG A 40 -14.01 6.71 -13.76
CA ARG A 40 -14.97 7.81 -13.55
C ARG A 40 -16.17 7.33 -12.74
N GLY A 41 -16.61 8.17 -11.80
CA GLY A 41 -17.68 7.82 -10.84
C GLY A 41 -17.21 7.00 -9.64
N THR A 42 -15.89 6.89 -9.42
CA THR A 42 -15.30 6.34 -8.20
C THR A 42 -14.15 7.22 -7.71
N ARG A 43 -13.87 7.18 -6.41
CA ARG A 43 -12.79 7.93 -5.76
C ARG A 43 -11.77 7.00 -5.12
N ILE A 44 -10.53 7.48 -5.05
CA ILE A 44 -9.45 6.80 -4.33
C ILE A 44 -9.73 6.93 -2.83
N VAL A 45 -9.86 5.79 -2.14
CA VAL A 45 -10.07 5.74 -0.67
C VAL A 45 -8.88 5.12 0.07
N GLY A 46 -7.86 4.66 -0.65
CA GLY A 46 -6.65 4.08 -0.09
C GLY A 46 -5.84 3.32 -1.14
N LEU A 47 -4.95 2.45 -0.67
CA LEU A 47 -4.11 1.58 -1.51
C LEU A 47 -4.38 0.12 -1.16
N CYS A 48 -4.37 -0.75 -2.18
CA CYS A 48 -4.49 -2.20 -2.02
C CYS A 48 -3.15 -2.92 -2.05
N ALA A 49 -2.17 -2.36 -2.75
CA ALA A 49 -0.79 -2.81 -2.85
C ALA A 49 0.02 -1.71 -3.55
N ARG A 50 1.34 -1.89 -3.65
CA ARG A 50 2.20 -0.98 -4.42
C ARG A 50 1.72 -0.87 -5.87
N GLY A 51 1.28 0.32 -6.29
CA GLY A 51 0.74 0.58 -7.63
C GLY A 51 -0.73 0.20 -7.86
N TYR A 52 -1.44 -0.25 -6.81
CA TYR A 52 -2.87 -0.56 -6.83
C TYR A 52 -3.64 0.37 -5.89
N ALA A 53 -4.53 1.18 -6.45
CA ALA A 53 -5.44 2.04 -5.71
C ALA A 53 -6.66 1.25 -5.25
N CYS A 54 -7.17 1.56 -4.06
CA CYS A 54 -8.48 1.15 -3.60
C CYS A 54 -9.51 2.21 -4.03
N CYS A 55 -10.47 1.80 -4.84
CA CYS A 55 -11.51 2.67 -5.40
C CYS A 55 -12.88 2.33 -4.81
N LYS A 56 -13.67 3.35 -4.49
CA LYS A 56 -15.06 3.22 -4.05
C LYS A 56 -15.95 4.20 -4.82
N ARG A 57 -17.18 3.80 -5.16
CA ARG A 57 -18.20 4.74 -5.68
C ARG A 57 -18.51 5.82 -4.64
#